data_AF-A0A7S0GPG6-F1
#
_entry.id   AF-A0A7S0GPG6-F1
#
_cell.length_a   1.000
_cell.length_b   1.000
_cell.length_c   1.000
_cell.angle_alpha   90.00
_cell.angle_beta   90.00
_cell.angle_gamma   90.00
#
_symmetry.space_group_name_H-M   'P 1'
#
loop_
_entity.id
_entity.type
_entity.pdbx_description
1 polymer ?
#
loop_
_entity_poly.entity_id
_entity_poly.type
_entity_poly.pdbx_seq_one_letter_code
_entity_poly.pdbx_strand_id
1 'polypeptide(L)'
;MPARRAGAAPLRDAREGDSAIRRLTYEHGGADALETVLSHLPWLDLVRARAVCRAWRDAASRDAPWKAHCDALFFKPVPGYHVRVARWDIGAVPAHAKALHERGWFKKAFSETVANRKRTWLTADELSAFSWSFRFKKCAGMEHFDEWWQGGDAKRNVFAKDGTCRLVRVEKNDDDDDDDG
;
A
#
# COMPACT_ATOMS: atom_id res chain seq x y z
N MET A 1 40.63 39.20 6.42
CA MET A 1 40.22 37.80 6.62
C MET A 1 39.39 37.36 5.42
N PRO A 2 39.91 36.64 4.41
CA PRO A 2 39.07 36.09 3.36
C PRO A 2 38.53 34.71 3.79
N ALA A 3 37.23 34.52 3.61
CA ALA A 3 36.50 33.31 3.95
C ALA A 3 37.01 32.09 3.16
N ARG A 4 37.23 30.99 3.88
CA ARG A 4 37.52 29.66 3.31
C ARG A 4 36.38 29.24 2.39
N ARG A 5 36.68 29.00 1.11
CA ARG A 5 35.78 28.27 0.20
C ARG A 5 35.58 26.87 0.76
N ALA A 6 34.33 26.50 1.04
CA ALA A 6 33.96 25.13 1.33
C ALA A 6 34.36 24.25 0.14
N GLY A 7 35.14 23.19 0.40
CA GLY A 7 35.57 22.23 -0.60
C GLY A 7 34.36 21.58 -1.25
N ALA A 8 34.28 21.66 -2.57
CA ALA A 8 33.36 20.85 -3.35
C ALA A 8 33.66 19.37 -3.07
N ALA A 9 32.61 18.58 -2.78
CA ALA A 9 32.73 17.14 -2.65
C ALA A 9 33.38 16.54 -3.91
N PRO A 10 34.29 15.56 -3.79
CA PRO A 10 34.96 14.98 -4.94
C PRO A 10 33.92 14.35 -5.88
N LEU A 11 33.98 14.74 -7.16
CA LEU A 11 33.30 14.09 -8.26
C LEU A 11 33.73 12.62 -8.27
N ARG A 12 32.84 11.70 -7.88
CA ARG A 12 33.08 10.26 -8.00
C ARG A 12 33.41 9.93 -9.45
N ASP A 13 34.45 9.14 -9.64
CA ASP A 13 35.03 8.84 -10.94
C ASP A 13 34.03 8.00 -11.76
N ALA A 14 33.56 8.50 -12.90
CA ALA A 14 32.52 7.85 -13.70
C ALA A 14 32.91 6.42 -14.15
N ARG A 15 34.22 6.16 -14.25
CA ARG A 15 34.79 4.84 -14.57
C ARG A 15 34.56 3.81 -13.46
N GLU A 16 34.52 4.24 -12.21
CA GLU A 16 34.26 3.36 -11.06
C GLU A 16 32.77 2.94 -11.03
N GLY A 17 31.87 3.85 -11.40
CA GLY A 17 30.44 3.58 -11.55
C GLY A 17 30.14 2.55 -12.64
N ASP A 18 30.76 2.69 -13.81
CA ASP A 18 30.58 1.74 -14.94
C ASP A 18 31.07 0.34 -14.60
N SER A 19 32.20 0.23 -13.89
CA SER A 19 32.71 -1.03 -13.36
C SER A 19 31.69 -1.67 -12.43
N ALA A 20 31.20 -0.93 -11.42
CA ALA A 20 30.23 -1.43 -10.44
C ALA A 20 28.93 -1.92 -11.10
N ILE A 21 28.38 -1.16 -12.06
CA ILE A 21 27.16 -1.54 -12.78
C ILE A 21 27.36 -2.82 -13.56
N ARG A 22 28.52 -2.98 -14.24
CA ARG A 22 28.84 -4.23 -14.95
C ARG A 22 28.92 -5.44 -14.01
N ARG A 23 29.59 -5.30 -12.86
CA ARG A 23 29.68 -6.39 -11.86
C ARG A 23 28.30 -6.77 -11.33
N LEU A 24 27.53 -5.78 -10.90
CA LEU A 24 26.15 -5.95 -10.43
C LEU A 24 25.24 -6.59 -11.48
N THR A 25 25.45 -6.29 -12.76
CA THR A 25 24.54 -6.76 -13.82
C THR A 25 24.90 -8.14 -14.36
N TYR A 26 26.19 -8.51 -14.41
CA TYR A 26 26.65 -9.67 -15.19
C TYR A 26 27.62 -10.61 -14.46
N GLU A 27 28.19 -10.25 -13.31
CA GLU A 27 29.09 -11.14 -12.56
C GLU A 27 28.31 -12.05 -11.58
N HIS A 28 28.94 -13.14 -11.13
CA HIS A 28 28.31 -14.18 -10.30
C HIS A 28 27.67 -13.58 -9.03
N GLY A 29 26.38 -13.86 -8.79
CA GLY A 29 25.58 -13.29 -7.70
C GLY A 29 24.92 -11.94 -8.02
N GLY A 30 25.19 -11.37 -9.20
CA GLY A 30 24.69 -10.06 -9.62
C GLY A 30 23.17 -9.96 -9.71
N ALA A 31 22.46 -11.05 -10.07
CA ALA A 31 21.00 -11.00 -10.20
C ALA A 31 20.29 -10.68 -8.87
N ASP A 32 20.72 -11.29 -7.77
CA ASP A 32 20.11 -11.12 -6.45
C ASP A 32 20.59 -9.81 -5.79
N ALA A 33 21.85 -9.44 -6.02
CA ALA A 33 22.38 -8.14 -5.62
C ALA A 33 21.67 -6.98 -6.36
N LEU A 34 21.43 -7.12 -7.67
CA LEU A 34 20.70 -6.16 -8.49
C LEU A 34 19.25 -6.07 -8.03
N GLU A 35 18.58 -7.19 -7.78
CA GLU A 35 17.23 -7.20 -7.22
C GLU A 35 17.15 -6.46 -5.87
N THR A 36 18.12 -6.70 -4.99
CA THR A 36 18.23 -6.01 -3.70
C THR A 36 18.40 -4.51 -3.88
N VAL A 37 19.30 -4.07 -4.76
CA VAL A 37 19.49 -2.64 -5.07
C VAL A 37 18.21 -2.02 -5.62
N LEU A 38 17.55 -2.71 -6.55
CA LEU A 38 16.31 -2.25 -7.17
C LEU A 38 15.18 -2.13 -6.13
N SER A 39 15.13 -2.98 -5.11
CA SER A 39 14.11 -2.92 -4.05
C SER A 39 14.09 -1.61 -3.24
N HIS A 40 15.18 -0.84 -3.28
CA HIS A 40 15.28 0.47 -2.62
C HIS A 40 14.84 1.64 -3.53
N LEU A 41 14.62 1.40 -4.82
CA LEU A 41 14.20 2.44 -5.74
C LEU A 41 12.71 2.75 -5.62
N PRO A 42 12.26 3.98 -5.91
CA PRO A 42 10.85 4.26 -6.10
C PRO A 42 10.25 3.40 -7.23
N TRP A 43 8.97 3.03 -7.12
CA TRP A 43 8.31 2.18 -8.11
C TRP A 43 8.35 2.75 -9.55
N LEU A 44 8.39 4.08 -9.72
CA LEU A 44 8.56 4.72 -11.02
C LEU A 44 9.93 4.40 -11.64
N ASP A 45 10.97 4.40 -10.82
CA ASP A 45 12.33 4.09 -11.27
C ASP A 45 12.52 2.59 -11.48
N LEU A 46 11.80 1.73 -10.75
CA LEU A 46 11.66 0.31 -11.07
C LEU A 46 11.04 0.08 -12.45
N VAL A 47 10.02 0.86 -12.83
CA VAL A 47 9.44 0.78 -14.19
C VAL A 47 10.46 1.20 -15.24
N ARG A 48 11.21 2.28 -14.99
CA ARG A 48 12.27 2.76 -15.90
C ARG A 48 13.43 1.79 -16.02
N ALA A 49 13.84 1.13 -14.94
CA ALA A 49 14.88 0.11 -14.92
C ALA A 49 14.65 -0.99 -15.96
N ARG A 50 13.37 -1.33 -16.26
CA ARG A 50 13.01 -2.33 -17.27
C ARG A 50 13.38 -1.97 -18.70
N ALA A 51 13.69 -0.70 -18.97
CA ALA A 51 14.11 -0.21 -20.27
C ALA A 51 15.65 -0.18 -20.44
N VAL A 52 16.43 -0.38 -19.38
CA VAL A 52 17.90 -0.25 -19.41
C VAL A 52 18.54 -1.38 -20.21
N CYS A 53 18.33 -2.63 -19.78
CA CYS A 53 18.81 -3.83 -20.50
C CYS A 53 17.98 -5.07 -20.08
N ARG A 54 18.28 -6.24 -20.65
CA ARG A 54 17.57 -7.49 -20.34
C ARG A 54 17.71 -7.88 -18.86
N ALA A 55 18.94 -7.86 -18.32
CA ALA A 55 19.19 -8.22 -16.92
C ALA A 55 18.43 -7.31 -15.93
N TRP A 56 18.43 -5.99 -16.16
CA TRP A 56 17.66 -5.05 -15.34
C TRP A 56 16.15 -5.23 -15.48
N ARG A 57 15.67 -5.56 -16.68
CA ARG A 57 14.26 -5.90 -16.91
C ARG A 57 13.84 -7.12 -16.13
N ASP A 58 14.65 -8.15 -16.12
CA ASP A 58 14.35 -9.41 -15.43
C ASP A 58 14.35 -9.18 -13.92
N ALA A 59 15.39 -8.54 -13.38
CA ALA A 59 15.48 -8.19 -11.96
C ALA A 59 14.34 -7.26 -11.49
N ALA A 60 14.04 -6.18 -12.24
CA ALA A 60 12.93 -5.28 -11.92
C ALA A 60 11.54 -5.91 -12.14
N SER A 61 11.47 -7.09 -12.77
CA SER A 61 10.21 -7.80 -13.01
C SER A 61 9.92 -8.90 -11.99
N ARG A 62 10.89 -9.26 -11.14
CA ARG A 62 10.70 -10.16 -10.00
C ARG A 62 9.80 -9.50 -8.94
N ASP A 63 9.24 -10.30 -8.04
CA ASP A 63 8.27 -9.81 -7.05
C ASP A 63 8.93 -9.13 -5.82
N ALA A 64 10.17 -9.46 -5.46
CA ALA A 64 10.79 -8.94 -4.24
C ALA A 64 10.90 -7.40 -4.22
N PRO A 65 11.32 -6.72 -5.31
CA PRO A 65 11.36 -5.24 -5.34
C PRO A 65 9.99 -4.59 -5.17
N TRP A 66 8.91 -5.29 -5.51
CA TRP A 66 7.56 -4.73 -5.48
C TRP A 66 6.86 -4.93 -4.14
N LYS A 67 7.32 -5.87 -3.30
CA LYS A 67 6.70 -6.18 -2.01
C LYS A 67 6.55 -4.94 -1.14
N ALA A 68 7.64 -4.21 -0.91
CA ALA A 68 7.63 -3.02 -0.06
C ALA A 68 6.68 -1.93 -0.60
N HIS A 69 6.62 -1.74 -1.92
CA HIS A 69 5.70 -0.80 -2.54
C HIS A 69 4.23 -1.24 -2.44
N CYS A 70 3.98 -2.54 -2.57
CA CYS A 70 2.66 -3.12 -2.39
C CYS A 70 2.19 -2.96 -0.94
N ASP A 71 3.04 -3.33 0.02
CA ASP A 71 2.75 -3.20 1.46
C ASP A 71 2.49 -1.73 1.85
N ALA A 72 3.31 -0.80 1.34
CA ALA A 72 3.09 0.63 1.55
C ALA A 72 1.77 1.14 0.94
N LEU A 73 1.25 0.49 -0.10
CA LEU A 73 -0.02 0.85 -0.72
C LEU A 73 -1.20 0.19 0.02
N PHE A 74 -1.01 -0.97 0.61
CA PHE A 74 -2.08 -1.78 1.19
C PHE A 74 -2.28 -1.48 2.68
N PHE A 75 -1.18 -1.38 3.42
CA PHE A 75 -1.19 -1.35 4.88
C PHE A 75 -0.86 0.01 5.48
N LYS A 76 -0.33 0.95 4.68
CA LYS A 76 -0.09 2.30 5.20
C LYS A 76 -1.42 2.94 5.58
N PRO A 77 -1.54 3.47 6.82
CA PRO A 77 -2.76 4.11 7.28
C PRO A 77 -3.20 5.22 6.34
N VAL A 78 -4.52 5.37 6.16
CA VAL A 78 -5.08 6.46 5.35
C VAL A 78 -4.85 7.80 6.07
N PRO A 79 -4.08 8.74 5.49
CA PRO A 79 -3.84 10.03 6.12
C PRO A 79 -5.13 10.83 6.25
N GLY A 80 -5.34 11.47 7.40
CA GLY A 80 -6.52 12.30 7.66
C GLY A 80 -7.81 11.54 7.92
N TYR A 81 -7.77 10.21 7.99
CA TYR A 81 -8.89 9.43 8.52
C TYR A 81 -8.85 9.48 10.06
N HIS A 82 -10.00 9.70 10.67
CA HIS A 82 -10.15 9.91 12.12
C HIS A 82 -9.90 8.64 12.96
N VAL A 83 -9.78 7.46 12.32
CA VAL A 83 -9.27 6.23 12.94
C VAL A 83 -8.10 5.71 12.11
N ARG A 84 -7.13 5.06 12.78
CA ARG A 84 -6.03 4.37 12.13
C ARG A 84 -6.54 3.12 11.40
N VAL A 85 -6.89 3.28 10.13
CA VAL A 85 -7.33 2.19 9.23
C VAL A 85 -6.37 2.03 8.07
N ALA A 86 -6.05 0.79 7.70
CA ALA A 86 -5.32 0.50 6.48
C ALA A 86 -6.26 0.45 5.28
N ARG A 87 -5.70 0.69 4.07
CA ARG A 87 -6.47 0.60 2.82
C ARG A 87 -7.00 -0.80 2.56
N TRP A 88 -6.30 -1.80 3.08
CA TRP A 88 -6.74 -3.20 3.11
C TRP A 88 -8.12 -3.36 3.75
N ASP A 89 -8.39 -2.71 4.87
CA ASP A 89 -9.58 -2.97 5.68
C ASP A 89 -10.84 -2.26 5.17
N ILE A 90 -10.67 -1.21 4.37
CA ILE A 90 -11.77 -0.31 3.97
C ILE A 90 -12.22 -0.49 2.51
N GLY A 91 -11.89 -1.62 1.89
CA GLY A 91 -12.26 -1.91 0.51
C GLY A 91 -11.56 -1.05 -0.55
N ALA A 92 -10.50 -0.31 -0.17
CA ALA A 92 -9.73 0.52 -1.10
C ALA A 92 -8.73 -0.31 -1.95
N VAL A 93 -8.47 -1.55 -1.55
CA VAL A 93 -7.70 -2.54 -2.32
C VAL A 93 -8.67 -3.52 -2.99
N PRO A 94 -8.63 -3.70 -4.33
CA PRO A 94 -9.46 -4.67 -5.03
C PRO A 94 -9.33 -6.08 -4.48
N ALA A 95 -10.42 -6.83 -4.42
CA ALA A 95 -10.42 -8.20 -3.87
C ALA A 95 -9.41 -9.11 -4.60
N HIS A 96 -9.32 -8.99 -5.94
CA HIS A 96 -8.36 -9.79 -6.71
C HIS A 96 -6.90 -9.36 -6.44
N ALA A 97 -6.61 -8.07 -6.31
CA ALA A 97 -5.31 -7.59 -5.88
C ALA A 97 -4.89 -8.11 -4.49
N LYS A 98 -5.84 -8.30 -3.55
CA LYS A 98 -5.58 -8.95 -2.26
C LYS A 98 -5.16 -10.41 -2.43
N ALA A 99 -5.93 -11.17 -3.20
CA ALA A 99 -5.61 -12.58 -3.48
C ALA A 99 -4.25 -12.74 -4.20
N LEU A 100 -3.88 -11.79 -5.07
CA LEU A 100 -2.56 -11.75 -5.69
C LEU A 100 -1.44 -11.51 -4.67
N HIS A 101 -1.64 -10.62 -3.70
CA HIS A 101 -0.68 -10.34 -2.63
C HIS A 101 -0.48 -11.55 -1.72
N GLU A 102 -1.57 -12.21 -1.31
CA GLU A 102 -1.52 -13.44 -0.50
C GLU A 102 -0.78 -14.58 -1.19
N ARG A 103 -0.82 -14.64 -2.53
CA ARG A 103 -0.07 -15.60 -3.35
C ARG A 103 1.40 -15.21 -3.60
N GLY A 104 1.86 -14.07 -3.08
CA GLY A 104 3.21 -13.54 -3.29
C GLY A 104 3.43 -12.86 -4.65
N TRP A 105 2.37 -12.58 -5.42
CA TRP A 105 2.46 -11.95 -6.75
C TRP A 105 2.38 -10.41 -6.62
N PHE A 106 3.31 -9.83 -5.87
CA PHE A 106 3.33 -8.42 -5.47
C PHE A 106 3.31 -7.44 -6.64
N LYS A 107 4.05 -7.71 -7.73
CA LYS A 107 4.07 -6.82 -8.90
C LYS A 107 2.70 -6.71 -9.56
N LYS A 108 2.01 -7.85 -9.70
CA LYS A 108 0.65 -7.89 -10.27
C LYS A 108 -0.34 -7.19 -9.34
N ALA A 109 -0.29 -7.49 -8.04
CA ALA A 109 -1.13 -6.86 -7.03
C ALA A 109 -0.96 -5.32 -7.02
N PHE A 110 0.29 -4.84 -7.09
CA PHE A 110 0.61 -3.41 -7.17
C PHE A 110 0.05 -2.78 -8.45
N SER A 111 0.30 -3.40 -9.61
CA SER A 111 -0.17 -2.91 -10.91
C SER A 111 -1.68 -2.79 -10.97
N GLU A 112 -2.40 -3.81 -10.50
CA GLU A 112 -3.86 -3.81 -10.47
C GLU A 112 -4.41 -2.71 -9.56
N THR A 113 -3.82 -2.56 -8.38
CA THR A 113 -4.28 -1.55 -7.44
C THR A 113 -4.00 -0.13 -7.95
N VAL A 114 -2.88 0.10 -8.65
CA VAL A 114 -2.60 1.38 -9.32
C VAL A 114 -3.58 1.65 -10.46
N ALA A 115 -3.90 0.63 -11.28
CA ALA A 115 -4.88 0.75 -12.35
C ALA A 115 -6.29 1.07 -11.80
N ASN A 116 -6.65 0.47 -10.66
CA ASN A 116 -7.94 0.67 -10.03
C ASN A 116 -8.13 2.06 -9.39
N ARG A 117 -7.07 2.88 -9.24
CA ARG A 117 -7.16 4.22 -8.62
C ARG A 117 -8.13 5.17 -9.32
N LYS A 118 -8.43 4.95 -10.59
CA LYS A 118 -9.35 5.78 -11.38
C LYS A 118 -10.78 5.24 -11.40
N ARG A 119 -11.05 4.10 -10.75
CA ARG A 119 -12.36 3.48 -10.78
C ARG A 119 -13.33 4.27 -9.91
N THR A 120 -14.53 4.52 -10.44
CA THR A 120 -15.60 5.29 -9.79
C THR A 120 -16.82 4.44 -9.42
N TRP A 121 -16.74 3.12 -9.61
CA TRP A 121 -17.83 2.16 -9.39
C TRP A 121 -17.35 0.94 -8.59
N LEU A 122 -18.27 0.15 -8.04
CA LEU A 122 -18.02 -1.11 -7.32
C LEU A 122 -18.88 -2.22 -7.93
N THR A 123 -18.35 -3.45 -7.98
CA THR A 123 -19.16 -4.64 -8.31
C THR A 123 -20.05 -5.05 -7.14
N ALA A 124 -21.10 -5.83 -7.41
CA ALA A 124 -21.95 -6.39 -6.36
C ALA A 124 -21.15 -7.30 -5.40
N ASP A 125 -20.22 -8.10 -5.93
CA ASP A 125 -19.35 -8.95 -5.11
C ASP A 125 -18.48 -8.11 -4.17
N GLU A 126 -17.84 -7.06 -4.66
CA GLU A 126 -17.05 -6.16 -3.81
C GLU A 126 -17.92 -5.40 -2.80
N LEU A 127 -19.12 -4.96 -3.19
CA LEU A 127 -20.06 -4.31 -2.27
C LEU A 127 -20.45 -5.25 -1.11
N SER A 128 -20.65 -6.53 -1.40
CA SER A 128 -21.03 -7.55 -0.41
C SER A 128 -19.87 -8.14 0.38
N ALA A 129 -18.63 -7.99 -0.09
CA ALA A 129 -17.45 -8.57 0.54
C ALA A 129 -16.95 -7.79 1.77
N PHE A 130 -17.43 -6.56 1.97
CA PHE A 130 -16.99 -5.69 3.05
C PHE A 130 -18.11 -5.34 4.02
N SER A 131 -17.73 -5.14 5.28
CA SER A 131 -18.54 -4.38 6.23
C SER A 131 -18.21 -2.90 6.08
N TRP A 132 -19.22 -2.09 5.81
CA TRP A 132 -19.08 -0.67 5.53
C TRP A 132 -19.39 0.13 6.79
N SER A 133 -18.52 1.06 7.18
CA SER A 133 -18.86 2.00 8.25
C SER A 133 -19.86 3.02 7.73
N PHE A 134 -21.04 3.08 8.35
CA PHE A 134 -22.05 4.09 8.07
C PHE A 134 -21.89 5.26 9.05
N ARG A 135 -21.85 6.48 8.51
CA ARG A 135 -21.66 7.70 9.29
C ARG A 135 -22.43 8.85 8.67
N PHE A 136 -23.08 9.65 9.52
CA PHE A 136 -23.62 10.92 9.05
C PHE A 136 -22.49 11.96 8.97
N LYS A 137 -22.47 12.74 7.89
CA LYS A 137 -21.61 13.92 7.82
C LYS A 137 -22.13 14.96 8.80
N LYS A 138 -21.22 15.74 9.40
CA LYS A 138 -21.58 16.87 10.28
C LYS A 138 -22.61 17.82 9.65
N CYS A 139 -22.45 18.11 8.36
CA CYS A 139 -23.39 18.97 7.64
C CYS A 139 -24.81 18.40 7.48
N ALA A 140 -25.04 17.12 7.79
CA ALA A 140 -26.37 16.53 7.76
C ALA A 140 -27.22 16.92 8.98
N GLY A 141 -26.63 17.42 10.08
CA GLY A 141 -27.36 17.75 11.31
C GLY A 141 -27.97 16.55 12.04
N MET A 142 -27.52 15.34 11.71
CA MET A 142 -28.05 14.06 12.17
C MET A 142 -27.07 13.34 13.11
N GLU A 143 -26.12 14.06 13.70
CA GLU A 143 -25.08 13.52 14.58
C GLU A 143 -25.66 12.78 15.80
N HIS A 144 -26.84 13.19 16.28
CA HIS A 144 -27.52 12.56 17.41
C HIS A 144 -28.05 11.14 17.12
N PHE A 145 -28.22 10.76 15.84
CA PHE A 145 -28.60 9.40 15.44
C PHE A 145 -27.41 8.46 15.24
N ASP A 146 -26.20 9.01 15.25
CA ASP A 146 -24.95 8.30 15.02
C ASP A 146 -24.17 8.21 16.32
N GLU A 147 -24.14 7.00 16.90
CA GLU A 147 -23.46 6.70 18.16
C GLU A 147 -21.99 7.13 18.12
N TRP A 148 -21.36 7.13 16.94
CA TRP A 148 -19.99 7.59 16.78
C TRP A 148 -19.78 9.06 17.13
N TRP A 149 -20.71 9.94 16.75
CA TRP A 149 -20.63 11.35 17.09
C TRP A 149 -20.80 11.61 18.59
N GLN A 150 -21.33 10.64 19.33
CA GLN A 150 -21.49 10.65 20.78
C GLN A 150 -20.35 9.92 21.52
N GLY A 151 -19.28 9.55 20.80
CA GLY A 151 -18.13 8.83 21.38
C GLY A 151 -18.27 7.31 21.41
N GLY A 152 -19.35 6.75 20.86
CA GLY A 152 -19.54 5.31 20.69
C GLY A 152 -18.89 4.76 19.42
N ASP A 153 -19.15 3.48 19.14
CA ASP A 153 -18.65 2.84 17.92
C ASP A 153 -19.42 3.25 16.67
N ALA A 154 -18.72 3.22 15.53
CA ALA A 154 -19.36 3.46 14.25
C ALA A 154 -20.22 2.27 13.83
N LYS A 155 -21.48 2.54 13.51
CA LYS A 155 -22.41 1.55 12.94
C LYS A 155 -21.82 0.94 11.66
N ARG A 156 -21.94 -0.38 11.52
CA ARG A 156 -21.48 -1.10 10.33
C ARG A 156 -22.68 -1.60 9.53
N ASN A 157 -22.59 -1.54 8.21
CA ASN A 157 -23.59 -2.04 7.29
C ASN A 157 -22.98 -3.15 6.44
N VAL A 158 -23.76 -4.21 6.20
CA VAL A 158 -23.42 -5.26 5.24
C VAL A 158 -24.48 -5.28 4.16
N PHE A 159 -24.02 -5.31 2.91
CA PHE A 159 -24.88 -5.43 1.74
C PHE A 159 -24.92 -6.89 1.29
N ALA A 160 -26.12 -7.45 1.15
CA ALA A 160 -26.29 -8.79 0.62
C ALA A 160 -26.42 -8.76 -0.92
N LYS A 161 -26.15 -9.91 -1.55
CA LYS A 161 -26.24 -10.05 -3.02
C LYS A 161 -27.65 -9.85 -3.58
N ASP A 162 -28.67 -10.00 -2.74
CA ASP A 162 -30.08 -9.76 -3.07
C ASP A 162 -30.45 -8.26 -3.06
N GLY A 163 -29.49 -7.37 -2.80
CA GLY A 163 -29.69 -5.92 -2.74
C GLY A 163 -30.18 -5.41 -1.39
N THR A 164 -30.37 -6.28 -0.39
CA THR A 164 -30.72 -5.87 0.97
C THR A 164 -29.51 -5.32 1.72
N CYS A 165 -29.76 -4.41 2.66
CA CYS A 165 -28.75 -3.83 3.55
C CYS A 165 -29.14 -4.09 5.00
N ARG A 166 -28.23 -4.62 5.80
CA ARG A 166 -28.43 -4.86 7.23
C ARG A 166 -27.39 -4.12 8.05
N LEU A 167 -27.87 -3.48 9.11
CA LEU A 167 -27.02 -2.82 10.10
C LEU A 167 -26.52 -3.88 11.08
N VAL A 168 -25.21 -4.08 11.13
CA VAL A 168 -24.54 -4.97 12.07
C VAL A 168 -24.08 -4.11 13.24
N ARG A 169 -24.64 -4.36 14.43
CA ARG A 169 -24.11 -3.81 15.68
C ARG A 169 -22.80 -4.52 16.00
N VAL A 170 -21.81 -3.76 16.44
CA VAL A 170 -20.58 -4.32 17.01
C VAL A 170 -20.99 -4.96 18.35
N GLU A 171 -20.81 -6.27 18.49
CA GLU A 171 -20.73 -6.87 19.83
C GLU A 171 -19.49 -6.27 20.49
N LYS A 172 -19.64 -5.69 21.68
CA LYS A 172 -18.50 -5.22 22.48
C LYS A 172 -17.51 -6.39 22.61
N ASN A 173 -16.24 -6.17 22.29
CA ASN A 173 -15.21 -7.04 22.84
C ASN A 173 -15.17 -6.73 24.34
N ASP A 174 -15.69 -7.66 25.14
CA ASP A 174 -15.50 -7.68 26.59
C ASP A 174 -14.07 -8.17 26.90
N ASP A 175 -13.04 -7.44 26.42
CA ASP A 175 -11.63 -7.69 26.75
C ASP A 175 -11.09 -6.62 27.73
N ASP A 176 -11.95 -6.13 28.64
CA ASP A 176 -11.58 -5.22 29.74
C ASP A 176 -11.82 -5.87 31.13
N ASP A 177 -11.60 -7.19 31.26
CA ASP A 177 -11.46 -7.92 32.53
C ASP A 177 -10.16 -8.75 32.38
N ASP A 178 -9.09 -8.71 33.18
CA ASP A 178 -8.81 -8.25 34.53
C ASP A 178 -7.31 -7.85 34.60
N ASP A 179 -6.99 -6.67 35.14
CA ASP A 179 -5.67 -6.42 35.77
C ASP A 179 -5.93 -5.76 37.12
N ASP A 180 -6.30 -6.58 38.10
CA ASP A 180 -6.13 -6.29 39.52
C ASP A 180 -5.85 -7.62 40.26
N GLY A 181 -4.57 -7.86 40.52
CA GLY A 181 -4.06 -8.98 41.33
C GLY A 181 -2.62 -8.77 41.79
#